data_AF-A0A972BMY8-F1
#
_entry.id   AF-A0A972BMY8-F1
#
_cell.length_a   1.000
_cell.length_b   1.000
_cell.length_c   1.000
_cell.angle_alpha   90.00
_cell.angle_beta   90.00
_cell.angle_gamma   90.00
#
_symmetry.space_group_name_H-M   'P 1'
#
loop_
_entity.id
_entity.type
_entity.pdbx_description
1 polymer ?
#
loop_
_entity_poly.entity_id
_entity_poly.type
_entity_poly.pdbx_seq_one_letter_code
_entity_poly.pdbx_strand_id
1 'polypeptide(L)'
;MVKRLARYWGADEDFLIRAALLHDLGYAFGGDGLGHARISGRYAGIAGCDRITIRAINLHTLGGPNMSLEEKLLFLADGIEEGRHFPGVEEIRKLAFVNLDQALLAFLRGTKVYLVKQGKNAHKKSILMEKEIKRRTCGRTDKTNRSLYDRKASQ
;
A
#
# COMPACT_ATOMS: atom_id res chain seq x y z
N MET A 1 -0.76 9.29 8.73
CA MET A 1 -0.89 7.85 8.34
C MET A 1 0.41 7.01 8.41
N VAL A 2 1.43 7.26 7.58
CA VAL A 2 2.61 6.37 7.38
C VAL A 2 3.32 5.92 8.68
N LYS A 3 3.71 6.85 9.55
CA LYS A 3 4.39 6.55 10.83
C LYS A 3 3.59 5.57 11.70
N ARG A 4 2.26 5.71 11.73
CA ARG A 4 1.38 4.84 12.53
C ARG A 4 1.39 3.41 12.01
N LEU A 5 1.33 3.25 10.69
CA LEU A 5 1.39 1.94 10.04
C LEU A 5 2.76 1.29 10.21
N ALA A 6 3.84 2.06 10.07
CA ALA A 6 5.21 1.59 10.27
C ALA A 6 5.39 0.95 11.65
N ARG A 7 5.04 1.70 12.71
CA ARG A 7 5.13 1.24 14.10
C ARG A 7 4.25 0.03 14.37
N TYR A 8 3.02 0.03 13.85
CA TYR A 8 2.08 -1.05 14.09
C TYR A 8 2.54 -2.38 13.48
N TRP A 9 3.12 -2.35 12.28
CA TRP A 9 3.56 -3.53 11.56
C TRP A 9 5.03 -3.88 11.78
N GLY A 10 5.77 -3.12 12.61
CA GLY A 10 7.19 -3.32 12.84
C GLY A 10 8.07 -3.09 11.60
N ALA A 11 7.63 -2.19 10.71
CA ALA A 11 8.37 -1.82 9.50
C ALA A 11 9.35 -0.68 9.79
N ASP A 12 10.35 -0.51 8.91
CA ASP A 12 11.32 0.57 8.98
C ASP A 12 10.62 1.94 8.82
N GLU A 13 10.54 2.69 9.93
CA GLU A 13 9.89 4.00 9.97
C GLU A 13 10.64 5.05 9.14
N ASP A 14 11.98 5.04 9.17
CA ASP A 14 12.79 6.02 8.45
C ASP A 14 12.74 5.79 6.94
N PHE A 15 12.78 4.52 6.52
CA PHE A 15 12.52 4.13 5.14
C PHE A 15 11.16 4.67 4.67
N LEU A 16 10.10 4.41 5.44
CA LEU A 16 8.74 4.77 5.05
C LEU A 16 8.51 6.27 5.03
N ILE A 17 9.06 7.02 6.00
CA ILE A 17 9.01 8.49 6.01
C ILE A 17 9.72 9.04 4.77
N ARG A 18 10.93 8.57 4.49
CA ARG A 18 11.72 9.02 3.33
C ARG A 18 10.98 8.74 2.02
N ALA A 19 10.47 7.53 1.84
CA ALA A 19 9.73 7.16 0.65
C ALA A 19 8.44 7.99 0.51
N ALA A 20 7.71 8.22 1.60
CA ALA A 20 6.51 9.06 1.61
C ALA A 20 6.78 10.54 1.32
N LEU A 21 7.93 11.09 1.71
CA LEU A 21 8.27 12.47 1.35
C LEU A 21 8.58 12.62 -0.15
N LEU A 22 9.06 11.54 -0.79
CA LEU A 22 9.57 11.59 -2.16
C LEU A 22 8.61 11.01 -3.21
N HIS A 23 7.59 10.24 -2.80
CA HIS A 23 6.79 9.45 -3.74
C HIS A 23 6.09 10.27 -4.83
N ASP A 24 5.65 11.49 -4.50
CA ASP A 24 4.94 12.42 -5.39
C ASP A 24 5.82 13.53 -5.97
N LEU A 25 7.13 13.51 -5.68
CA LEU A 25 8.08 14.54 -6.15
C LEU A 25 8.04 14.72 -7.67
N GLY A 26 7.75 13.67 -8.43
CA GLY A 26 7.64 13.69 -9.89
C GLY A 26 6.61 14.67 -10.43
N TYR A 27 5.58 15.05 -9.67
CA TYR A 27 4.63 16.08 -10.09
C TYR A 27 5.29 17.45 -10.24
N ALA A 28 6.27 17.79 -9.40
CA ALA A 28 7.03 19.04 -9.51
C ALA A 28 7.93 19.10 -10.77
N PHE A 29 8.13 17.96 -11.43
CA PHE A 29 9.01 17.82 -12.60
C PHE A 29 8.25 17.40 -13.86
N GLY A 30 6.96 17.76 -13.96
CA GLY A 30 6.14 17.53 -15.15
C GLY A 30 5.63 16.10 -15.30
N GLY A 31 5.69 15.28 -14.25
CA GLY A 31 5.05 13.98 -14.21
C GLY A 31 3.53 14.10 -14.20
N ASP A 32 2.88 13.24 -14.97
CA ASP A 32 1.42 13.12 -15.01
C ASP A 32 0.97 11.79 -14.38
N GLY A 33 -0.35 11.62 -14.25
CA GLY A 33 -1.06 10.37 -13.90
C GLY A 33 -0.19 9.24 -13.33
N LEU A 34 0.38 8.40 -14.20
CA LEU A 34 1.25 7.27 -13.81
C LEU A 34 2.75 7.57 -13.98
N GLY A 35 3.10 8.61 -14.73
CA GLY A 35 4.48 8.98 -15.02
C GLY A 35 5.24 9.54 -13.81
N HIS A 36 4.54 10.22 -12.89
CA HIS A 36 5.17 10.85 -11.72
C HIS A 36 5.94 9.85 -10.86
N ALA A 37 5.41 8.65 -10.60
CA ALA A 37 6.09 7.63 -9.78
C ALA A 37 7.50 7.29 -10.30
N ARG A 38 7.66 7.16 -11.62
CA ARG A 38 8.97 6.88 -12.24
C ARG A 38 9.93 8.06 -12.11
N ILE A 39 9.40 9.28 -12.25
CA ILE A 39 10.19 10.51 -12.13
C ILE A 39 10.63 10.71 -10.68
N SER A 40 9.72 10.52 -9.71
CA SER A 40 10.01 10.51 -8.28
C SER A 40 11.12 9.52 -7.94
N GLY A 41 11.05 8.29 -8.46
CA GLY A 41 12.10 7.28 -8.23
C GLY A 41 13.46 7.69 -8.79
N ARG A 42 13.50 8.37 -9.95
CA ARG A 42 14.73 8.92 -10.52
C ARG A 42 15.34 9.99 -9.62
N TYR A 43 14.55 10.95 -9.15
CA TYR A 43 15.05 12.01 -8.28
C TYR A 43 15.43 11.51 -6.88
N ALA A 44 14.71 10.50 -6.35
CA ALA A 44 15.12 9.81 -5.13
C ALA A 44 16.52 9.18 -5.26
N GLY A 45 16.83 8.59 -6.42
CA GLY A 45 18.17 8.07 -6.72
C GLY A 45 19.24 9.17 -6.78
N ILE A 46 18.93 10.32 -7.37
CA ILE A 46 19.83 11.49 -7.37
C ILE A 46 20.08 11.98 -5.94
N ALA A 47 19.06 11.93 -5.08
CA ALA A 47 19.14 12.28 -3.66
C ALA A 47 19.83 11.20 -2.78
N GLY A 48 20.38 10.13 -3.38
CA GLY A 48 21.13 9.10 -2.67
C GLY A 48 20.27 8.02 -1.99
N CYS A 49 19.00 7.87 -2.36
CA CYS A 49 18.17 6.79 -1.85
C CYS A 49 18.61 5.42 -2.43
N ASP A 50 18.48 4.37 -1.63
CA ASP A 50 18.79 3.01 -2.08
C ASP A 50 17.77 2.46 -3.09
N ARG A 51 18.11 1.31 -3.68
CA ARG A 51 17.27 0.66 -4.69
C ARG A 51 15.90 0.23 -4.15
N ILE A 52 15.80 -0.09 -2.86
CA ILE A 52 14.56 -0.57 -2.26
C ILE A 52 13.58 0.60 -2.10
N THR A 53 14.09 1.76 -1.67
CA THR A 53 13.35 3.03 -1.54
C THR A 53 12.86 3.50 -2.91
N ILE A 54 13.75 3.51 -3.90
CA ILE A 54 13.41 3.87 -5.29
C ILE A 54 12.33 2.94 -5.84
N ARG A 55 12.43 1.64 -5.55
CA ARG A 55 11.45 0.66 -6.01
C ARG A 55 10.09 0.88 -5.34
N ALA A 56 10.04 1.13 -4.04
CA ALA A 56 8.80 1.45 -3.33
C ALA A 56 8.11 2.67 -3.95
N ILE A 57 8.87 3.74 -4.20
CA ILE A 57 8.39 4.94 -4.89
C ILE A 57 7.87 4.58 -6.29
N ASN A 58 8.58 3.78 -7.08
CA ASN A 58 8.11 3.42 -8.43
C ASN A 58 6.82 2.57 -8.44
N LEU A 59 6.48 1.94 -7.31
CA LEU A 59 5.31 1.06 -7.19
C LEU A 59 4.14 1.69 -6.45
N HIS A 60 4.29 2.85 -5.81
CA HIS A 60 3.27 3.40 -4.92
C HIS A 60 1.92 3.70 -5.62
N THR A 61 1.90 3.92 -6.94
CA THR A 61 0.66 4.19 -7.70
C THR A 61 -0.10 2.95 -8.13
N LEU A 62 0.61 1.97 -8.70
CA LEU A 62 0.02 0.80 -9.34
C LEU A 62 0.08 -0.45 -8.46
N GLY A 63 0.94 -0.44 -7.46
CA GLY A 63 1.42 -1.63 -6.78
C GLY A 63 2.13 -2.59 -7.75
N GLY A 64 2.29 -3.83 -7.32
CA GLY A 64 2.88 -4.90 -8.11
C GLY A 64 2.96 -6.21 -7.33
N PRO A 65 3.27 -7.32 -8.03
CA PRO A 65 3.56 -8.57 -7.35
C PRO A 65 4.88 -8.47 -6.56
N ASN A 66 5.01 -9.32 -5.55
CA ASN A 66 6.17 -9.48 -4.69
C ASN A 66 6.59 -8.16 -4.01
N MET A 67 5.60 -7.38 -3.54
CA MET A 67 5.89 -6.20 -2.74
C MET A 67 6.33 -6.57 -1.33
N SER A 68 7.38 -5.91 -0.83
CA SER A 68 7.81 -5.98 0.56
C SER A 68 6.73 -5.43 1.50
N LEU A 69 6.93 -5.59 2.81
CA LEU A 69 6.04 -4.98 3.80
C LEU A 69 6.00 -3.46 3.63
N GLU A 70 7.16 -2.82 3.57
CA GLU A 70 7.31 -1.38 3.44
C GLU A 70 6.70 -0.86 2.13
N GLU A 71 6.93 -1.57 1.01
CA GLU A 71 6.33 -1.22 -0.28
C GLU A 71 4.80 -1.26 -0.20
N LYS A 72 4.23 -2.30 0.43
CA LYS A 72 2.77 -2.42 0.64
C LYS A 72 2.23 -1.32 1.53
N LEU A 73 2.96 -0.98 2.61
CA LEU A 73 2.57 0.06 3.55
C LEU A 73 2.59 1.44 2.88
N LEU A 74 3.62 1.76 2.09
CA LEU A 74 3.68 3.00 1.32
C LEU A 74 2.51 3.10 0.33
N PHE A 75 2.30 2.06 -0.48
CA PHE A 75 1.20 1.99 -1.45
C PHE A 75 -0.17 2.18 -0.81
N LEU A 76 -0.43 1.49 0.32
CA LEU A 76 -1.70 1.64 1.00
C LEU A 76 -1.81 3.02 1.64
N ALA A 77 -0.76 3.48 2.33
CA ALA A 77 -0.79 4.73 3.09
C ALA A 77 -1.09 5.96 2.23
N ASP A 78 -0.54 6.04 1.02
CA ASP A 78 -0.90 7.08 0.03
C ASP A 78 -2.39 6.99 -0.34
N GLY A 79 -2.87 5.78 -0.65
CA GLY A 79 -4.26 5.54 -1.01
C GLY A 79 -5.29 5.85 0.07
N ILE A 80 -4.90 5.83 1.36
CA ILE A 80 -5.81 6.02 2.51
C ILE A 80 -5.39 7.15 3.45
N GLU A 81 -4.51 8.04 3.01
CA GLU A 81 -4.09 9.17 3.84
C GLU A 81 -5.29 10.02 4.31
N GLU A 82 -5.09 10.82 5.35
CA GLU A 82 -6.18 11.49 6.07
C GLU A 82 -7.00 12.45 5.19
N GLY A 83 -6.40 13.04 4.16
CA GLY A 83 -7.09 13.92 3.20
C GLY A 83 -7.91 13.20 2.13
N ARG A 84 -7.86 11.87 2.04
CA ARG A 84 -8.62 11.11 1.02
C ARG A 84 -10.05 10.87 1.47
N HIS A 85 -11.01 11.13 0.58
CA HIS A 85 -12.44 10.90 0.80
C HIS A 85 -13.05 10.11 -0.36
N PHE A 86 -13.41 8.86 -0.10
CA PHE A 86 -14.14 8.02 -1.05
C PHE A 86 -14.92 6.92 -0.30
N PRO A 87 -15.98 6.34 -0.91
CA PRO A 87 -16.77 5.29 -0.27
C PRO A 87 -15.91 4.12 0.21
N GLY A 88 -15.98 3.80 1.51
CA GLY A 88 -15.25 2.70 2.12
C GLY A 88 -13.84 3.03 2.63
N VAL A 89 -13.36 4.28 2.51
CA VAL A 89 -12.00 4.65 2.96
C VAL A 89 -11.81 4.43 4.46
N GLU A 90 -12.82 4.70 5.29
CA GLU A 90 -12.72 4.53 6.75
C GLU A 90 -12.62 3.06 7.15
N GLU A 91 -13.37 2.18 6.49
CA GLU A 91 -13.28 0.74 6.67
C GLU A 91 -11.89 0.22 6.28
N ILE A 92 -11.33 0.72 5.17
CA ILE A 92 -9.98 0.35 4.74
C ILE A 92 -8.94 0.84 5.75
N ARG A 93 -9.08 2.08 6.27
CA ARG A 93 -8.19 2.61 7.32
C ARG A 93 -8.20 1.75 8.57
N LYS A 94 -9.38 1.30 9.04
CA LYS A 94 -9.48 0.36 10.17
C LYS A 94 -8.83 -0.98 9.83
N LEU A 95 -9.14 -1.52 8.66
CA LEU A 95 -8.65 -2.82 8.20
C LEU A 95 -7.12 -2.82 8.02
N ALA A 96 -6.50 -1.68 7.70
CA ALA A 96 -5.05 -1.54 7.57
C ALA A 96 -4.30 -1.85 8.88
N PHE A 97 -4.97 -1.75 10.03
CA PHE A 97 -4.43 -2.14 11.34
C PHE A 97 -4.91 -3.53 11.79
N VAL A 98 -5.83 -4.19 11.08
CA VAL A 98 -6.28 -5.54 11.44
C VAL A 98 -5.63 -6.59 10.55
N ASN A 99 -5.66 -6.37 9.25
CA ASN A 99 -5.12 -7.27 8.25
C ASN A 99 -4.73 -6.49 6.99
N LEU A 100 -3.43 -6.26 6.83
CA LEU A 100 -2.88 -5.49 5.71
C LEU A 100 -3.28 -6.08 4.34
N ASP A 101 -3.23 -7.40 4.20
CA ASP A 101 -3.59 -8.06 2.93
C ASP A 101 -5.08 -7.85 2.60
N GLN A 102 -5.98 -7.90 3.58
CA GLN A 102 -7.40 -7.59 3.37
C GLN A 102 -7.64 -6.11 3.06
N ALA A 103 -6.89 -5.20 3.71
CA ALA A 103 -6.96 -3.77 3.41
C ALA A 103 -6.52 -3.45 1.98
N LEU A 104 -5.42 -4.07 1.53
CA LEU A 104 -4.94 -3.96 0.15
C LEU A 104 -5.97 -4.49 -0.86
N LEU A 105 -6.61 -5.64 -0.58
CA LEU A 105 -7.66 -6.18 -1.45
C LEU A 105 -8.89 -5.27 -1.52
N ALA A 106 -9.30 -4.69 -0.39
CA ALA A 106 -10.41 -3.74 -0.34
C ALA A 106 -10.10 -2.46 -1.13
N PHE A 107 -8.90 -1.91 -0.95
CA PHE A 107 -8.42 -0.75 -1.71
C PHE A 107 -8.37 -1.03 -3.22
N LEU A 108 -7.72 -2.13 -3.63
CA LEU A 108 -7.64 -2.54 -5.04
C LEU A 108 -9.02 -2.76 -5.67
N ARG A 109 -9.99 -3.29 -4.92
CA ARG A 109 -11.38 -3.44 -5.38
C ARG A 109 -12.03 -2.08 -5.62
N GLY A 110 -11.89 -1.14 -4.68
CA GLY A 110 -12.38 0.23 -4.82
C GLY A 110 -11.80 0.92 -6.06
N THR A 111 -10.48 0.83 -6.24
CA THR A 111 -9.79 1.40 -7.41
C THR A 111 -10.29 0.82 -8.73
N LYS A 112 -10.56 -0.48 -8.80
CA LYS A 112 -11.14 -1.09 -10.01
C LYS A 112 -12.54 -0.58 -10.32
N VAL A 113 -13.41 -0.51 -9.32
CA VAL A 113 -14.78 0.00 -9.49
C VAL A 113 -14.72 1.46 -9.99
N TYR A 114 -13.83 2.27 -9.40
CA TYR A 114 -13.59 3.63 -9.85
C TYR A 114 -13.12 3.68 -11.31
N LEU A 115 -12.11 2.89 -11.70
CA LEU A 115 -11.59 2.88 -13.07
C LEU A 115 -12.65 2.45 -14.09
N VAL A 116 -13.44 1.41 -13.78
CA VAL A 116 -14.52 0.93 -14.67
C VAL A 116 -15.57 2.02 -14.89
N LYS A 117 -15.94 2.79 -13.85
CA LYS A 117 -16.84 3.95 -14.00
C LYS A 117 -16.26 5.04 -14.91
N GLN A 118 -14.95 5.12 -15.04
CA GLN A 118 -14.24 6.04 -15.94
C GLN A 118 -13.98 5.44 -17.34
N GLY A 119 -14.54 4.26 -17.65
CA GLY A 119 -14.26 3.55 -18.91
C GLY A 119 -12.83 3.01 -19.03
N LYS A 120 -12.11 2.88 -17.91
CA LYS A 120 -10.71 2.43 -17.86
C LYS A 120 -10.60 1.05 -17.21
N ASN A 121 -9.53 0.34 -17.56
CA ASN A 121 -9.18 -0.95 -16.96
C ASN A 121 -8.05 -0.82 -15.95
N ALA A 122 -8.05 -1.69 -14.95
CA ALA A 122 -6.94 -1.78 -14.00
C ALA A 122 -5.66 -2.26 -14.70
N HIS A 123 -4.53 -1.69 -14.28
CA HIS A 123 -3.23 -2.04 -14.83
C HIS A 123 -2.84 -3.50 -14.49
N LYS A 124 -2.11 -4.16 -15.40
CA LYS A 124 -1.67 -5.56 -15.24
C LYS A 124 -0.94 -5.80 -13.91
N LYS A 125 -0.13 -4.85 -13.46
CA LYS A 125 0.58 -4.91 -12.16
C LYS A 125 -0.38 -5.05 -10.97
N SER A 126 -1.41 -4.22 -10.89
CA SER A 126 -2.41 -4.25 -9.82
C SER A 126 -3.20 -5.55 -9.82
N ILE A 127 -3.49 -6.10 -11.00
CA ILE A 127 -4.14 -7.42 -11.15
C ILE A 127 -3.24 -8.54 -10.64
N LEU A 128 -1.94 -8.50 -10.95
CA LEU A 128 -0.98 -9.50 -10.47
C LEU A 128 -0.81 -9.45 -8.94
N MET A 129 -0.72 -8.25 -8.37
CA MET A 129 -0.68 -8.04 -6.92
C MET A 129 -1.91 -8.65 -6.24
N GLU A 130 -3.10 -8.34 -6.73
CA GLU A 130 -4.34 -8.88 -6.17
C GLU A 130 -4.38 -10.42 -6.25
N LYS A 131 -4.01 -11.01 -7.40
CA LYS A 131 -3.94 -12.47 -7.56
C LYS A 131 -2.96 -13.12 -6.60
N GLU A 132 -1.83 -12.49 -6.33
CA GLU A 132 -0.86 -12.96 -5.34
C GLU A 132 -1.44 -12.93 -3.92
N ILE A 133 -2.03 -11.81 -3.51
CA ILE A 133 -2.61 -11.67 -2.17
C ILE A 133 -3.76 -12.68 -1.97
N LYS A 134 -4.61 -12.88 -3.00
CA LYS A 134 -5.68 -13.89 -2.98
C LYS A 134 -5.15 -15.31 -2.81
N ARG A 135 -4.07 -15.67 -3.51
CA ARG A 135 -3.44 -17.00 -3.36
C ARG A 135 -2.90 -17.23 -1.95
N ARG A 136 -2.27 -16.22 -1.36
CA ARG A 136 -1.71 -16.28 0.01
C ARG A 136 -2.79 -16.34 1.09
N THR A 137 -3.95 -15.71 0.87
CA THR A 137 -5.08 -15.71 1.82
C THR A 137 -5.94 -16.97 1.71
N CYS A 138 -6.12 -17.52 0.50
CA CYS A 138 -6.87 -18.77 0.28
C CYS A 138 -6.15 -20.01 0.86
N GLY A 139 -4.81 -20.00 0.95
CA GLY A 139 -4.03 -21.08 1.58
C GLY A 139 -3.88 -20.99 3.10
N ARG A 140 -4.46 -19.96 3.75
CA ARG A 140 -4.41 -19.76 5.21
C ARG A 140 -5.81 -19.93 5.81
N THR A 141 -6.28 -21.16 5.91
CA THR A 141 -7.37 -21.47 6.84
C THR A 141 -6.80 -21.54 8.28
N ASP A 142 -7.32 -20.65 9.13
CA ASP A 142 -7.37 -20.69 10.60
C ASP A 142 -6.24 -21.37 11.39
N LYS A 143 -5.15 -20.65 11.68
CA LYS A 143 -4.28 -21.00 12.83
C LYS A 143 -3.92 -19.86 13.78
N THR A 144 -4.29 -18.60 13.51
CA THR A 144 -3.89 -17.46 14.34
C THR A 144 -5.00 -16.81 15.17
N ASN A 145 -6.23 -17.35 15.15
CA ASN A 145 -7.32 -16.81 15.97
C ASN A 145 -7.50 -17.46 17.36
N ARG A 146 -6.57 -18.34 17.79
CA ARG A 146 -6.70 -19.04 19.09
C ARG A 146 -5.98 -18.40 20.28
N SER A 147 -5.24 -17.29 20.13
CA SER A 147 -4.48 -16.73 21.27
C SER A 147 -4.99 -15.41 21.83
N LEU A 148 -6.02 -14.80 21.23
CA LEU A 148 -6.58 -13.52 21.70
C LEU A 148 -7.87 -13.68 22.52
N TYR A 149 -8.61 -14.78 22.37
CA TYR A 149 -9.80 -15.06 23.19
C TYR A 149 -9.48 -15.80 24.51
N ASP A 150 -8.41 -16.60 24.56
CA ASP A 150 -8.06 -17.37 25.77
C ASP A 150 -7.42 -16.52 26.89
N ARG A 151 -6.99 -15.28 26.61
CA ARG A 151 -6.40 -14.38 27.63
C ARG A 151 -7.40 -13.51 28.38
N LYS A 152 -8.66 -13.48 27.97
CA LYS A 152 -9.72 -12.70 28.63
C LYS A 152 -10.67 -13.53 29.50
N ALA A 153 -10.42 -14.83 29.64
CA ALA A 153 -11.19 -15.73 30.49
C ALA A 153 -10.48 -16.08 31.82
N SER A 154 -9.44 -15.32 32.22
CA SER A 154 -8.69 -15.57 33.46
C SER A 154 -8.25 -14.30 34.19
N GLN A 155 -9.03 -13.22 34.08
CA GLN A 155 -8.96 -12.07 34.98
C GLN A 155 -10.35 -11.69 35.44
#